data_AF-A0A2M9QBI4-F1
#
_entry.id   AF-A0A2M9QBI4-F1
#
_cell.length_a   1.000
_cell.length_b   1.000
_cell.length_c   1.000
_cell.angle_alpha   90.00
_cell.angle_beta   90.00
_cell.angle_gamma   90.00
#
_symmetry.space_group_name_H-M   'P 1'
#
loop_
_entity.id
_entity.type
_entity.pdbx_description
1 polymer ?
#
loop_
_entity_poly.entity_id
_entity_poly.type
_entity_poly.pdbx_seq_one_letter_code
_entity_poly.pdbx_strand_id
1 'polypeptide(L)'
;MKIKLIKEQYNGISYNYFDSTSNKVCFMFSGTGYTYEKPLLYYSTELMLELGYDVVQVCYSFNSKQFEQEPEAISAMVYNAANSIVEYVLSTKSYTEAVYIGKSLGTLPITDFYMQQSSPIPTRYVLLTPLLGLEHVMKNLLEKQAFLTIGTADPHYSKESLEQLSSHELAIVENADHSLEITNHTVESVIICQSLLTKLK
;
A
#
# COMPACT_ATOMS: atom_id res chain seq x y z
N MET A 1 -1.45 1.49 -26.41
CA MET A 1 -2.50 2.47 -26.09
C MET A 1 -2.01 3.26 -24.88
N LYS A 2 -1.98 4.60 -24.90
CA LYS A 2 -1.58 5.37 -23.70
C LYS A 2 -2.74 5.30 -22.70
N ILE A 3 -2.49 4.69 -21.54
CA ILE A 3 -3.49 4.64 -20.46
C ILE A 3 -3.73 6.07 -19.99
N LYS A 4 -5.00 6.44 -19.85
CA LYS A 4 -5.40 7.82 -19.53
C LYS A 4 -5.45 7.98 -18.01
N LEU A 5 -4.64 8.90 -17.49
CA LEU A 5 -4.77 9.40 -16.13
C LEU A 5 -5.97 10.36 -16.05
N ILE A 6 -6.89 10.09 -15.14
CA ILE A 6 -8.03 10.94 -14.79
C ILE A 6 -7.84 11.36 -13.34
N LYS A 7 -7.97 12.66 -13.06
CA LYS A 7 -7.95 13.20 -11.70
C LYS A 7 -9.36 13.58 -11.32
N GLU A 8 -9.87 12.96 -10.26
CA GLU A 8 -11.26 13.14 -9.82
C GLU A 8 -11.33 13.39 -8.31
N GLN A 9 -12.53 13.70 -7.84
CA GLN A 9 -12.80 13.95 -6.44
C GLN A 9 -14.15 13.34 -6.07
N TYR A 10 -14.21 12.67 -4.93
CA TYR A 10 -15.45 12.14 -4.36
C TYR A 10 -15.47 12.40 -2.85
N ASN A 11 -16.59 12.90 -2.33
CA ASN A 11 -16.76 13.31 -0.93
C ASN A 11 -15.62 14.20 -0.39
N GLY A 12 -15.11 15.11 -1.22
CA GLY A 12 -14.01 16.00 -0.85
C GLY A 12 -12.62 15.39 -0.96
N ILE A 13 -12.49 14.10 -1.27
CA ILE A 13 -11.21 13.38 -1.35
C ILE A 13 -10.81 13.22 -2.81
N SER A 14 -9.61 13.66 -3.15
CA SER A 14 -9.07 13.51 -4.50
C SER A 14 -8.54 12.11 -4.72
N TYR A 15 -8.63 11.60 -5.95
CA TYR A 15 -7.94 10.37 -6.36
C TYR A 15 -7.50 10.47 -7.83
N ASN A 16 -6.44 9.74 -8.15
CA ASN A 16 -6.04 9.50 -9.53
C ASN A 16 -6.62 8.16 -9.97
N TYR A 17 -7.19 8.11 -11.16
CA TYR A 17 -7.72 6.90 -11.77
C TYR A 17 -7.09 6.68 -13.15
N PHE A 18 -6.43 5.54 -13.31
CA PHE A 18 -5.82 5.10 -14.56
C PHE A 18 -6.73 4.04 -15.16
N ASP A 19 -7.58 4.46 -16.10
CA ASP A 19 -8.54 3.57 -16.76
C ASP A 19 -7.86 2.82 -17.91
N SER A 20 -7.56 1.55 -17.67
CA SER A 20 -7.06 0.61 -18.68
C SER A 20 -8.19 -0.17 -19.36
N THR A 21 -9.45 0.17 -19.05
CA THR A 21 -10.66 -0.56 -19.44
C THR A 21 -10.68 -2.03 -18.96
N SER A 22 -9.94 -2.32 -17.88
CA SER A 22 -9.81 -3.67 -17.33
C SER A 22 -10.98 -4.05 -16.42
N ASN A 23 -11.18 -5.32 -16.13
CA ASN A 23 -12.05 -5.79 -15.04
C ASN A 23 -11.28 -6.10 -13.75
N LYS A 24 -10.00 -5.73 -13.65
CA LYS A 24 -9.20 -5.83 -12.43
C LYS A 24 -8.86 -4.44 -11.90
N VAL A 25 -8.75 -4.28 -10.59
CA VAL A 25 -8.42 -2.99 -9.95
C VAL A 25 -7.27 -3.10 -8.96
N CYS A 26 -6.39 -2.12 -8.95
CA CYS A 26 -5.39 -1.93 -7.91
C CYS A 26 -5.69 -0.63 -7.16
N PHE A 27 -5.91 -0.72 -5.86
CA PHE A 27 -6.02 0.42 -4.96
C PHE A 27 -4.66 0.67 -4.30
N MET A 28 -4.16 1.90 -4.40
CA MET A 28 -2.88 2.31 -3.84
C MET A 28 -3.08 3.38 -2.76
N PHE A 29 -2.36 3.22 -1.65
CA PHE A 29 -2.41 4.12 -0.50
C PHE A 29 -0.99 4.57 -0.13
N SER A 30 -0.72 5.86 -0.29
CA SER A 30 0.58 6.48 -0.04
C SER A 30 0.91 6.63 1.45
N GLY A 31 2.20 6.60 1.78
CA GLY A 31 2.69 6.91 3.12
C GLY A 31 2.85 8.42 3.36
N THR A 32 3.09 8.81 4.62
CA THR A 32 3.42 10.19 4.97
C THR A 32 4.65 10.67 4.21
N GLY A 33 4.49 11.69 3.36
CA GLY A 33 5.58 12.25 2.54
C GLY A 33 6.08 11.36 1.40
N TYR A 34 5.53 10.14 1.23
CA TYR A 34 5.91 9.22 0.15
C TYR A 34 4.83 9.20 -0.93
N THR A 35 4.93 10.13 -1.88
CA THR A 35 3.93 10.30 -2.96
C THR A 35 4.03 9.21 -4.02
N TYR A 36 3.01 9.13 -4.87
CA TYR A 36 2.96 8.19 -6.00
C TYR A 36 4.01 8.45 -7.09
N GLU A 37 4.73 9.58 -7.03
CA GLU A 37 5.83 9.91 -7.94
C GLU A 37 7.17 9.33 -7.49
N LYS A 38 7.25 8.79 -6.27
CA LYS A 38 8.47 8.16 -5.77
C LYS A 38 8.65 6.76 -6.35
N PRO A 39 9.91 6.31 -6.56
CA PRO A 39 10.23 5.17 -7.41
C PRO A 39 9.39 3.92 -7.14
N LEU A 40 9.24 3.51 -5.88
CA LEU A 40 8.55 2.25 -5.57
C LEU A 40 7.07 2.30 -5.93
N LEU A 41 6.35 3.38 -5.60
CA LEU A 41 4.92 3.51 -5.94
C LEU A 41 4.71 3.90 -7.40
N TYR A 42 5.62 4.69 -7.97
CA TYR A 42 5.60 5.05 -9.39
C TYR A 42 5.68 3.78 -10.24
N TYR A 43 6.72 2.96 -10.04
CA TYR A 43 6.88 1.74 -10.81
C TYR A 43 5.89 0.65 -10.42
N SER A 44 5.38 0.63 -9.17
CA SER A 44 4.25 -0.25 -8.83
C SER A 44 3.00 0.11 -9.63
N THR A 45 2.75 1.40 -9.88
CA THR A 45 1.65 1.85 -10.74
C THR A 45 1.84 1.32 -12.15
N GLU A 46 3.00 1.59 -12.77
CA GLU A 46 3.31 1.12 -14.12
C GLU A 46 3.24 -0.41 -14.24
N LEU A 47 3.71 -1.13 -13.23
CA LEU A 47 3.63 -2.59 -13.18
C LEU A 47 2.19 -3.09 -13.14
N MET A 48 1.33 -2.52 -12.29
CA MET A 48 -0.07 -2.93 -12.21
C MET A 48 -0.81 -2.64 -13.52
N LEU A 49 -0.48 -1.52 -14.19
CA LEU A 49 -0.98 -1.22 -15.52
C LEU A 49 -0.50 -2.23 -16.57
N GLU A 50 0.78 -2.65 -16.54
CA GLU A 50 1.34 -3.72 -17.40
C GLU A 50 0.61 -5.05 -17.19
N LEU A 51 0.25 -5.36 -15.94
CA LEU A 51 -0.51 -6.57 -15.57
C LEU A 51 -2.02 -6.45 -15.86
N GLY A 52 -2.46 -5.33 -16.43
CA GLY A 52 -3.84 -5.10 -16.84
C GLY A 52 -4.78 -4.83 -15.68
N TYR A 53 -4.35 -4.09 -14.67
CA TYR A 53 -5.25 -3.51 -13.65
C TYR A 53 -5.57 -2.07 -14.01
N ASP A 54 -6.80 -1.64 -13.75
CA ASP A 54 -7.05 -0.22 -13.53
C ASP A 54 -6.39 0.18 -12.19
N VAL A 55 -5.77 1.36 -12.13
CA VAL A 55 -5.10 1.81 -10.90
C VAL A 55 -5.84 3.00 -10.29
N VAL A 56 -6.12 2.92 -9.00
CA VAL A 56 -6.71 3.99 -8.20
C VAL A 56 -5.72 4.40 -7.13
N GLN A 57 -5.25 5.63 -7.17
CA GLN A 57 -4.36 6.20 -6.16
C GLN A 57 -5.15 7.18 -5.30
N VAL A 58 -5.37 6.85 -4.02
CA VAL A 58 -6.13 7.75 -3.13
C VAL A 58 -5.22 8.89 -2.67
N CYS A 59 -5.62 10.13 -2.96
CA CYS A 59 -4.83 11.32 -2.68
C CYS A 59 -5.31 12.01 -1.40
N TYR A 60 -5.33 11.28 -0.28
CA TYR A 60 -5.59 11.87 1.04
C TYR A 60 -4.39 12.69 1.52
N SER A 61 -4.66 13.66 2.38
CA SER A 61 -3.64 14.44 3.07
C SER A 61 -4.11 14.77 4.48
N PHE A 62 -3.22 14.63 5.46
CA PHE A 62 -3.50 14.92 6.86
C PHE A 62 -2.49 15.93 7.38
N ASN A 63 -2.93 16.81 8.28
CA ASN A 63 -2.05 17.76 8.96
C ASN A 63 -1.39 17.12 10.20
N SER A 64 -0.34 17.75 10.73
CA SER A 64 0.43 17.22 11.86
C SER A 64 -0.40 16.97 13.11
N LYS A 65 -1.38 17.84 13.41
CA LYS A 65 -2.24 17.70 14.60
C LYS A 65 -3.11 16.44 14.54
N GLN A 66 -3.48 16.00 13.34
CA GLN A 66 -4.26 14.77 13.18
C GLN A 66 -3.45 13.52 13.55
N PHE A 67 -2.12 13.60 13.57
CA PHE A 67 -1.24 12.51 14.01
C PHE A 67 -0.91 12.58 15.52
N GLU A 68 -1.47 13.53 16.27
CA GLU A 68 -1.38 13.60 17.74
C GLU A 68 -2.45 12.72 18.43
N GLN A 69 -3.26 12.00 17.64
CA GLN A 69 -4.28 11.07 18.13
C GLN A 69 -3.68 9.70 18.45
N GLU A 70 -4.43 8.86 19.16
CA GLU A 70 -4.08 7.47 19.38
C GLU A 70 -3.91 6.70 18.06
N PRO A 71 -2.99 5.72 17.98
CA PRO A 71 -2.67 5.01 16.73
C PRO A 71 -3.89 4.41 16.01
N GLU A 72 -4.84 3.82 16.73
CA GLU A 72 -6.06 3.24 16.15
C GLU A 72 -7.00 4.31 15.59
N ALA A 73 -7.04 5.51 16.20
CA ALA A 73 -7.81 6.64 15.67
C ALA A 73 -7.18 7.17 14.37
N ILE A 74 -5.85 7.17 14.27
CA ILE A 74 -5.14 7.45 13.01
C ILE A 74 -5.50 6.39 11.97
N SER A 75 -5.44 5.09 12.29
CA SER A 75 -5.85 4.01 11.38
C SER A 75 -7.27 4.21 10.85
N ALA A 76 -8.24 4.49 11.74
CA ALA A 76 -9.63 4.74 11.36
C ALA A 76 -9.79 5.98 10.47
N MET A 77 -9.07 7.05 10.77
CA MET A 77 -9.10 8.27 9.95
C MET A 77 -8.59 8.02 8.53
N VAL A 78 -7.44 7.33 8.39
CA VAL A 78 -6.86 7.00 7.08
C VAL A 78 -7.78 6.04 6.33
N TYR A 79 -8.34 5.03 7.02
CA TYR A 79 -9.30 4.10 6.44
C TYR A 79 -10.55 4.81 5.92
N ASN A 80 -11.18 5.69 6.69
CA ASN A 80 -12.38 6.40 6.25
C ASN A 80 -12.13 7.21 4.98
N ALA A 81 -10.97 7.85 4.87
CA ALA A 81 -10.59 8.58 3.67
C ALA A 81 -10.37 7.65 2.46
N ALA A 82 -9.68 6.53 2.66
CA ALA A 82 -9.45 5.53 1.62
C ALA A 82 -10.75 4.84 1.17
N ASN A 83 -11.55 4.37 2.13
CA ASN A 83 -12.74 3.57 1.90
C ASN A 83 -13.82 4.35 1.15
N SER A 84 -13.94 5.67 1.39
CA SER A 84 -14.87 6.49 0.62
C SER A 84 -14.58 6.47 -0.89
N ILE A 85 -13.31 6.31 -1.30
CA ILE A 85 -12.94 6.19 -2.71
C ILE A 85 -13.07 4.75 -3.19
N VAL A 86 -12.64 3.78 -2.38
CA VAL A 86 -12.72 2.36 -2.72
C VAL A 86 -14.17 1.93 -2.98
N GLU A 87 -15.09 2.20 -2.05
CA GLU A 87 -16.51 1.87 -2.21
C GLU A 87 -17.12 2.55 -3.43
N TYR A 88 -16.80 3.83 -3.64
CA TYR A 88 -17.28 4.57 -4.81
C TYR A 88 -16.81 3.88 -6.10
N VAL A 89 -15.51 3.62 -6.25
CA VAL A 89 -14.98 2.99 -7.46
C VAL A 89 -15.57 1.59 -7.67
N LEU A 90 -15.66 0.77 -6.63
CA LEU A 90 -16.28 -0.56 -6.71
C LEU A 90 -17.78 -0.50 -7.08
N SER A 91 -18.47 0.60 -6.76
CA SER A 91 -19.88 0.80 -7.14
C SER A 91 -20.06 1.20 -8.62
N THR A 92 -19.04 1.80 -9.24
CA THR A 92 -19.11 2.30 -10.62
C THR A 92 -18.84 1.24 -11.67
N LYS A 93 -18.15 0.15 -11.30
CA LYS A 93 -17.67 -0.87 -12.23
C LYS A 93 -17.52 -2.21 -11.54
N SER A 94 -17.98 -3.28 -12.19
CA SER A 94 -17.82 -4.64 -11.68
C SER A 94 -16.40 -5.14 -11.94
N TYR A 95 -15.61 -5.23 -10.88
CA TYR A 95 -14.28 -5.83 -10.91
C TYR A 95 -14.35 -7.32 -10.55
N THR A 96 -13.44 -8.12 -11.10
CA THR A 96 -13.30 -9.56 -10.84
C THR A 96 -12.15 -9.89 -9.91
N GLU A 97 -11.23 -8.94 -9.70
CA GLU A 97 -10.02 -9.11 -8.88
C GLU A 97 -9.56 -7.75 -8.35
N ALA A 98 -9.04 -7.72 -7.13
CA ALA A 98 -8.44 -6.54 -6.52
C ALA A 98 -7.02 -6.77 -5.99
N VAL A 99 -6.19 -5.73 -6.08
CA VAL A 99 -4.90 -5.64 -5.38
C VAL A 99 -4.93 -4.40 -4.51
N TYR A 100 -4.53 -4.49 -3.25
CA TYR A 100 -4.31 -3.32 -2.39
C TYR A 100 -2.82 -3.17 -2.11
N ILE A 101 -2.25 -2.01 -2.43
CA ILE A 101 -0.84 -1.68 -2.18
C ILE A 101 -0.78 -0.49 -1.22
N GLY A 102 -0.24 -0.72 -0.02
CA GLY A 102 -0.04 0.31 0.99
C GLY A 102 1.44 0.56 1.25
N LYS A 103 1.82 1.82 1.47
CA LYS A 103 3.16 2.19 1.95
C LYS A 103 3.07 2.88 3.30
N SER A 104 3.78 2.38 4.32
CA SER A 104 3.83 2.98 5.67
C SER A 104 2.42 3.31 6.19
N LEU A 105 2.07 4.58 6.41
CA LEU A 105 0.71 5.01 6.78
C LEU A 105 -0.40 4.38 5.91
N GLY A 106 -0.14 4.21 4.61
CA GLY A 106 -1.09 3.59 3.68
C GLY A 106 -1.30 2.09 3.88
N THR A 107 -0.49 1.42 4.71
CA THR A 107 -0.77 0.03 5.10
C THR A 107 -1.90 -0.06 6.12
N LEU A 108 -2.16 0.98 6.92
CA LEU A 108 -3.14 0.94 8.01
C LEU A 108 -4.57 0.59 7.54
N PRO A 109 -5.12 1.19 6.47
CA PRO A 109 -6.43 0.77 5.94
C PRO A 109 -6.47 -0.71 5.56
N ILE A 110 -5.34 -1.24 5.06
CA ILE A 110 -5.24 -2.63 4.63
C ILE A 110 -5.21 -3.57 5.83
N THR A 111 -4.27 -3.34 6.75
CA THR A 111 -4.04 -4.23 7.90
C THR A 111 -5.20 -4.21 8.87
N ASP A 112 -5.73 -3.03 9.18
CA ASP A 112 -6.69 -2.89 10.28
C ASP A 112 -8.15 -3.04 9.84
N PHE A 113 -8.42 -2.95 8.54
CA PHE A 113 -9.79 -2.99 8.01
C PHE A 113 -9.98 -3.95 6.85
N TYR A 114 -9.35 -3.72 5.68
CA TYR A 114 -9.64 -4.53 4.48
C TYR A 114 -9.33 -6.02 4.67
N MET A 115 -8.21 -6.34 5.34
CA MET A 115 -7.85 -7.74 5.66
C MET A 115 -8.73 -8.36 6.74
N GLN A 116 -9.50 -7.56 7.48
CA GLN A 116 -10.37 -8.00 8.57
C GLN A 116 -11.81 -8.28 8.13
N GLN A 117 -12.13 -7.96 6.88
CA GLN A 117 -13.46 -8.14 6.31
C GLN A 117 -13.42 -9.18 5.18
N SER A 118 -14.54 -9.85 4.93
CA SER A 118 -14.67 -10.71 3.76
C SER A 118 -14.67 -9.86 2.50
N SER A 119 -13.72 -10.09 1.60
CA SER A 119 -13.73 -9.43 0.29
C SER A 119 -14.73 -10.11 -0.65
N PRO A 120 -15.57 -9.35 -1.37
CA PRO A 120 -16.52 -9.93 -2.34
C PRO A 120 -15.82 -10.49 -3.58
N ILE A 121 -14.55 -10.15 -3.80
CA ILE A 121 -13.75 -10.56 -4.96
C ILE A 121 -12.38 -11.08 -4.52
N PRO A 122 -11.74 -11.99 -5.29
CA PRO A 122 -10.36 -12.38 -5.07
C PRO A 122 -9.45 -11.16 -4.87
N THR A 123 -8.72 -11.13 -3.76
CA THR A 123 -7.96 -9.95 -3.34
C THR A 123 -6.54 -10.34 -2.92
N ARG A 124 -5.54 -9.60 -3.42
CA ARG A 124 -4.14 -9.67 -2.97
C ARG A 124 -3.79 -8.40 -2.18
N TYR A 125 -3.01 -8.56 -1.12
CA TYR A 125 -2.54 -7.47 -0.27
C TYR A 125 -1.02 -7.34 -0.37
N VAL A 126 -0.54 -6.10 -0.49
CA VAL A 126 0.87 -5.73 -0.61
C VAL A 126 1.17 -4.63 0.41
N LEU A 127 2.03 -4.94 1.37
CA LEU A 127 2.40 -4.08 2.49
C LEU A 127 3.87 -3.67 2.35
N LEU A 128 4.09 -2.41 1.98
CA LEU A 128 5.41 -1.82 1.84
C LEU A 128 5.75 -1.08 3.14
N THR A 129 6.77 -1.55 3.85
CA THR A 129 7.23 -1.01 5.15
C THR A 129 6.06 -0.77 6.14
N PRO A 130 5.29 -1.80 6.52
CA PRO A 130 4.19 -1.64 7.46
C PRO A 130 4.69 -1.18 8.84
N LEU A 131 3.82 -0.49 9.58
CA LEU A 131 4.13 0.07 10.90
C LEU A 131 4.11 -1.01 12.00
N LEU A 132 4.96 -2.03 11.88
CA LEU A 132 5.02 -3.21 12.78
C LEU A 132 5.37 -2.87 14.24
N GLY A 133 5.84 -1.65 14.52
CA GLY A 133 6.00 -1.17 15.89
C GLY A 133 4.68 -0.88 16.62
N LEU A 134 3.54 -0.87 15.89
CA LEU A 134 2.21 -0.66 16.46
C LEU A 134 1.58 -2.01 16.82
N GLU A 135 1.13 -2.15 18.07
CA GLU A 135 0.61 -3.42 18.59
C GLU A 135 -0.61 -3.92 17.80
N HIS A 136 -1.54 -3.02 17.46
CA HIS A 136 -2.73 -3.37 16.70
C HIS A 136 -2.40 -3.86 15.29
N VAL A 137 -1.40 -3.25 14.62
CA VAL A 137 -0.93 -3.68 13.28
C VAL A 137 -0.37 -5.09 13.36
N MET A 138 0.50 -5.37 14.33
CA MET A 138 1.08 -6.70 14.52
C MET A 138 -0.01 -7.75 14.77
N LYS A 139 -0.90 -7.49 15.72
CA LYS A 139 -2.01 -8.38 16.06
C LYS A 139 -2.88 -8.70 14.85
N ASN A 140 -3.20 -7.69 14.04
CA ASN A 140 -4.06 -7.84 12.87
C ASN A 140 -3.42 -8.63 11.71
N LEU A 141 -2.10 -8.82 11.75
CA LEU A 141 -1.35 -9.57 10.73
C LEU A 141 -1.14 -11.05 11.07
N LEU A 142 -1.14 -11.47 12.34
CA LEU A 142 -0.68 -12.82 12.77
C LEU A 142 -1.33 -14.02 12.02
N GLU A 143 -2.55 -13.88 11.50
CA GLU A 143 -3.29 -14.95 10.81
C GLU A 143 -3.72 -14.58 9.40
N LYS A 144 -3.00 -13.66 8.77
CA LYS A 144 -3.30 -13.20 7.41
C LYS A 144 -2.24 -13.65 6.42
N GLN A 145 -2.50 -13.37 5.14
CA GLN A 145 -1.57 -13.57 4.05
C GLN A 145 -1.51 -12.30 3.21
N ALA A 146 -0.31 -11.79 3.03
CA ALA A 146 0.01 -10.67 2.16
C ALA A 146 1.47 -10.79 1.71
N PHE A 147 1.84 -10.05 0.67
CA PHE A 147 3.23 -9.71 0.43
C PHE A 147 3.65 -8.60 1.39
N LEU A 148 4.75 -8.78 2.10
CA LEU A 148 5.29 -7.80 3.03
C LEU A 148 6.77 -7.58 2.76
N THR A 149 7.16 -6.32 2.62
CA THR A 149 8.58 -5.96 2.53
C THR A 149 8.94 -4.87 3.54
N ILE A 150 10.12 -5.02 4.15
CA ILE A 150 10.65 -4.09 5.14
C ILE A 150 12.18 -4.11 5.10
N GLY A 151 12.80 -2.96 5.35
CA GLY A 151 14.25 -2.84 5.43
C GLY A 151 14.77 -3.10 6.84
N THR A 152 15.98 -3.63 7.01
CA THR A 152 16.55 -3.87 8.35
C THR A 152 16.96 -2.59 9.09
N ALA A 153 17.06 -1.45 8.38
CA ALA A 153 17.25 -0.12 8.96
C ALA A 153 15.94 0.66 9.12
N ASP A 154 14.79 0.03 8.86
CA ASP A 154 13.46 0.61 9.12
C ASP A 154 13.23 0.71 10.64
N PRO A 155 12.76 1.85 11.18
CA PRO A 155 12.46 1.99 12.60
C PRO A 155 11.38 1.05 13.13
N HIS A 156 10.54 0.48 12.24
CA HIS A 156 9.53 -0.50 12.60
C HIS A 156 10.02 -1.95 12.42
N TYR A 157 11.26 -2.17 11.98
CA TYR A 157 11.82 -3.51 11.86
C TYR A 157 12.02 -4.15 13.23
N SER A 158 11.53 -5.38 13.38
CA SER A 158 11.85 -6.26 14.49
C SER A 158 11.92 -7.68 13.97
N LYS A 159 13.06 -8.34 14.22
CA LYS A 159 13.27 -9.74 13.84
C LYS A 159 12.23 -10.66 14.50
N GLU A 160 11.96 -10.44 15.78
CA GLU A 160 10.95 -11.20 16.55
C GLU A 160 9.54 -11.01 15.98
N SER A 161 9.19 -9.79 15.58
CA SER A 161 7.91 -9.51 14.93
C SER A 161 7.79 -10.26 13.60
N LEU A 162 8.84 -10.27 12.77
CA LEU A 162 8.81 -10.94 11.47
C LEU A 162 8.78 -12.46 11.57
N GLU A 163 9.42 -13.06 12.58
CA GLU A 163 9.35 -14.51 12.83
C GLU A 163 7.90 -14.96 13.09
N GLN A 164 7.09 -14.11 13.71
CA GLN A 164 5.65 -14.37 13.93
C GLN A 164 4.81 -14.22 12.65
N LEU A 165 5.32 -13.56 11.61
CA LEU A 165 4.63 -13.31 10.34
C LEU A 165 5.03 -14.31 9.24
N SER A 166 5.52 -15.49 9.62
CA SER A 166 6.03 -16.51 8.68
C SER A 166 5.03 -17.05 7.66
N SER A 167 3.72 -16.82 7.85
CA SER A 167 2.67 -17.12 6.87
C SER A 167 2.65 -16.19 5.66
N HIS A 168 3.32 -15.03 5.75
CA HIS A 168 3.35 -14.02 4.70
C HIS A 168 4.44 -14.30 3.68
N GLU A 169 4.28 -13.75 2.48
CA GLU A 169 5.40 -13.66 1.55
C GLU A 169 6.30 -12.50 1.97
N LEU A 170 7.43 -12.81 2.63
CA LEU A 170 8.33 -11.81 3.20
C LEU A 170 9.49 -11.47 2.25
N ALA A 171 9.79 -10.18 2.11
CA ALA A 171 10.98 -9.65 1.46
C ALA A 171 11.70 -8.67 2.39
N ILE A 172 12.65 -9.18 3.16
CA ILE A 172 13.49 -8.39 4.07
C ILE A 172 14.67 -7.84 3.26
N VAL A 173 14.89 -6.53 3.32
CA VAL A 173 15.95 -5.85 2.57
C VAL A 173 17.03 -5.35 3.53
N GLU A 174 18.23 -5.92 3.44
CA GLU A 174 19.34 -5.56 4.32
C GLU A 174 19.73 -4.07 4.15
N ASN A 175 19.95 -3.38 5.26
CA ASN A 175 20.34 -1.97 5.36
C ASN A 175 19.38 -0.94 4.75
N ALA A 176 18.25 -1.37 4.21
CA ALA A 176 17.27 -0.47 3.63
C ALA A 176 16.48 0.26 4.70
N ASP A 177 16.22 1.54 4.45
CA ASP A 177 15.44 2.40 5.34
C ASP A 177 13.92 2.23 5.14
N HIS A 178 13.15 3.11 5.76
CA HIS A 178 11.68 3.14 5.66
C HIS A 178 11.13 3.55 4.27
N SER A 179 12.00 3.91 3.33
CA SER A 179 11.68 4.13 1.91
C SER A 179 12.10 2.94 1.04
N LEU A 180 12.70 1.91 1.65
CA LEU A 180 13.37 0.78 1.00
C LEU A 180 14.56 1.22 0.14
N GLU A 181 15.26 2.26 0.58
CA GLU A 181 16.45 2.80 -0.06
C GLU A 181 17.67 2.62 0.85
N ILE A 182 18.86 2.51 0.25
CA ILE A 182 20.14 2.48 0.94
C ILE A 182 20.73 3.89 0.90
N THR A 183 20.92 4.51 2.07
CA THR A 183 21.44 5.87 2.19
C THR A 183 22.82 5.97 1.54
N ASN A 184 23.01 6.92 0.61
CA ASN A 184 24.24 7.11 -0.18
C ASN A 184 24.59 6.00 -1.19
N HIS A 185 23.69 5.05 -1.47
CA HIS A 185 23.90 3.96 -2.43
C HIS A 185 22.77 3.90 -3.47
N THR A 186 22.60 4.97 -4.25
CA THR A 186 21.45 5.13 -5.18
C THR A 186 21.27 3.99 -6.18
N VAL A 187 22.34 3.47 -6.77
CA VAL A 187 22.24 2.35 -7.74
C VAL A 187 21.73 1.09 -7.05
N GLU A 188 22.14 0.85 -5.81
CA GLU A 188 21.67 -0.27 -5.00
C GLU A 188 20.18 -0.12 -4.67
N SER A 189 19.73 1.09 -4.29
CA SER A 189 18.30 1.40 -4.10
C SER A 189 17.46 1.11 -5.36
N VAL A 190 17.98 1.40 -6.55
CA VAL A 190 17.30 1.10 -7.82
C VAL A 190 17.20 -0.41 -8.04
N ILE A 191 18.28 -1.17 -7.77
CA ILE A 191 18.29 -2.63 -7.87
C ILE A 191 17.30 -3.26 -6.86
N ILE A 192 17.24 -2.74 -5.64
CA ILE A 192 16.25 -3.15 -4.63
C ILE A 192 14.84 -2.90 -5.16
N CYS A 193 14.55 -1.70 -5.66
CA CYS A 193 13.24 -1.37 -6.24
C CYS A 193 12.87 -2.36 -7.36
N GLN A 194 13.78 -2.65 -8.29
CA GLN A 194 13.58 -3.64 -9.34
C GLN A 194 13.28 -5.05 -8.77
N SER A 195 14.07 -5.48 -7.78
CA SER A 195 13.89 -6.79 -7.15
C SER A 195 12.55 -6.92 -6.46
N LEU A 196 12.07 -5.86 -5.81
CA LEU A 196 10.76 -5.83 -5.16
C LEU A 196 9.64 -5.87 -6.19
N LEU A 197 9.72 -5.08 -7.26
CA LEU A 197 8.75 -5.11 -8.36
C LEU A 197 8.66 -6.49 -9.02
N THR A 198 9.78 -7.21 -9.12
CA THR A 198 9.81 -8.58 -9.66
C THR A 198 9.01 -9.55 -8.77
N LYS A 199 9.00 -9.36 -7.45
CA LYS A 199 8.19 -10.15 -6.51
C LYS A 199 6.70 -9.76 -6.52
N LEU A 200 6.37 -8.56 -7.00
CA LEU A 200 4.99 -8.12 -7.14
C LEU A 200 4.29 -8.67 -8.40
N LYS A 201 5.04 -9.12 -9.41
CA LYS A 201 4.49 -9.85 -10.57
C LYS A 201 3.81 -11.15 -10.14
#